data_AF-V2QFK4-F1
#
_entry.id   AF-V2QFK4-F1
#
_cell.length_a   1.000
_cell.length_b   1.000
_cell.length_c   1.000
_cell.angle_alpha   90.00
_cell.angle_beta   90.00
_cell.angle_gamma   90.00
#
_symmetry.space_group_name_H-M   'P 1'
#
loop_
_entity.id
_entity.type
_entity.pdbx_description
1 polymer ?
#
loop_
_entity_poly.entity_id
_entity_poly.type
_entity_poly.pdbx_seq_one_letter_code
_entity_poly.pdbx_strand_id
1 'polypeptide(L)'
;MKTVSTATAIMGLPLAMAEEVIAQAGREDKRPPVIWLHFQECTGCSEALLRANHPSIAEVVLDIINLEYQETLMAGSGDQAEASLHNAIEKHAGKYILVVEGSIPTDDMAVCCQIGGKTAVDSFKAAAAKAAVVVSLGACACSGGIVAIEPNPTKAKGVIDILAGDMQWSDDDLKNKYISLPGCPPNPHNILSVILYVATFNKLPEKGLKIPSIANLSMKDERAHRPTFAYGRLIHEHCERRPHFDAGRFVREFGDEGHKNGWCLYHMGCKGPETYANCSIIHFNDGAAWPIGNGCPCIGCTEGTVLFKDSLFSLAKVAQPKPHSNIIETQGRGKESSVAQAAVVGGLVGAAIGAGAVFASKLPKEPEDENK
;
A
#
# COMPACT_ATOMS: atom_id res chain seq x y z
N MET A 1 -15.44 -15.33 -5.95
CA MET A 1 -15.14 -15.22 -7.39
C MET A 1 -15.42 -13.83 -7.96
N LYS A 2 -16.64 -13.25 -7.87
CA LYS A 2 -16.90 -11.88 -8.38
C LYS A 2 -16.07 -10.80 -7.68
N THR A 3 -15.84 -10.91 -6.37
CA THR A 3 -15.06 -9.93 -5.60
C THR A 3 -13.57 -9.90 -5.94
N VAL A 4 -13.00 -11.04 -6.34
CA VAL A 4 -11.57 -11.16 -6.67
C VAL A 4 -11.25 -10.52 -8.04
N SER A 5 -12.13 -10.69 -9.03
CA SER A 5 -11.99 -10.03 -10.34
C SER A 5 -12.07 -8.51 -10.23
N THR A 6 -12.99 -7.99 -9.40
CA THR A 6 -13.14 -6.54 -9.15
C THR A 6 -11.95 -5.99 -8.36
N ALA A 7 -11.49 -6.70 -7.33
CA ALA A 7 -10.32 -6.30 -6.55
C ALA A 7 -9.07 -6.18 -7.44
N THR A 8 -8.88 -7.11 -8.39
CA THR A 8 -7.68 -7.11 -9.24
C THR A 8 -7.63 -5.93 -10.23
N ALA A 9 -8.78 -5.54 -10.78
CA ALA A 9 -8.89 -4.35 -11.65
C ALA A 9 -8.69 -3.05 -10.87
N ILE A 10 -9.17 -2.96 -9.62
CA ILE A 10 -9.04 -1.78 -8.76
C ILE A 10 -7.60 -1.63 -8.24
N MET A 11 -6.91 -2.74 -7.96
CA MET A 11 -5.51 -2.75 -7.50
C MET A 11 -4.50 -2.43 -8.61
N GLY A 12 -4.95 -2.14 -9.85
CA GLY A 12 -4.07 -1.83 -10.98
C GLY A 12 -3.18 -3.01 -11.39
N LEU A 13 -3.57 -4.23 -11.01
CA LEU A 13 -2.85 -5.44 -11.37
C LEU A 13 -3.17 -5.80 -12.84
N PRO A 14 -2.16 -6.18 -13.65
CA PRO A 14 -2.36 -6.70 -14.99
C PRO A 14 -3.48 -7.76 -15.06
N LEU A 15 -4.31 -7.74 -16.11
CA LEU A 15 -5.44 -8.66 -16.27
C LEU A 15 -5.07 -10.15 -16.13
N ALA A 16 -3.85 -10.52 -16.57
CA ALA A 16 -3.30 -11.87 -16.41
C ALA A 16 -3.13 -12.28 -14.93
N MET A 17 -2.91 -11.32 -14.04
CA MET A 17 -2.77 -11.55 -12.60
C MET A 17 -4.13 -11.77 -11.94
N ALA A 18 -5.22 -11.18 -12.46
CA ALA A 18 -6.57 -11.42 -11.97
C ALA A 18 -6.99 -12.88 -12.08
N GLU A 19 -6.67 -13.50 -13.21
CA GLU A 19 -6.99 -14.91 -13.46
C GLU A 19 -6.23 -15.84 -12.51
N GLU A 20 -4.96 -15.55 -12.18
CA GLU A 20 -4.19 -16.33 -11.21
C GLU A 20 -4.65 -16.13 -9.76
N VAL A 21 -4.98 -14.90 -9.33
CA VAL A 21 -5.55 -14.65 -8.00
C VAL A 21 -6.88 -15.42 -7.86
N ILE A 22 -7.74 -15.40 -8.90
CA ILE A 22 -9.00 -16.14 -8.92
C ILE A 22 -8.77 -17.66 -8.91
N ALA A 23 -7.74 -18.16 -9.59
CA ALA A 23 -7.42 -19.59 -9.64
C ALA A 23 -6.88 -20.15 -8.32
N GLN A 24 -6.24 -19.30 -7.50
CA GLN A 24 -5.75 -19.64 -6.16
C GLN A 24 -6.82 -19.42 -5.08
N ALA A 25 -7.64 -18.37 -5.19
CA ALA A 25 -8.73 -18.05 -4.29
C ALA A 25 -9.88 -19.08 -4.41
N GLY A 26 -9.84 -20.11 -3.58
CA GLY A 26 -10.85 -21.19 -3.54
C GLY A 26 -10.29 -22.59 -3.28
N ARG A 27 -8.98 -22.75 -3.11
CA ARG A 27 -8.36 -24.02 -2.70
C ARG A 27 -7.85 -23.90 -1.26
N GLU A 28 -8.56 -24.54 -0.34
CA GLU A 28 -8.35 -24.44 1.11
C GLU A 28 -6.90 -24.80 1.54
N ASP A 29 -6.29 -25.71 0.79
CA ASP A 29 -4.94 -26.25 0.89
C ASP A 29 -3.83 -25.38 0.26
N LYS A 30 -4.18 -24.22 -0.33
CA LYS A 30 -3.23 -23.31 -0.98
C LYS A 30 -3.19 -21.89 -0.43
N ARG A 31 -3.98 -21.56 0.59
CA ARG A 31 -3.95 -20.23 1.20
C ARG A 31 -2.59 -20.00 1.89
N PRO A 32 -1.88 -18.90 1.59
CA PRO A 32 -0.57 -18.64 2.14
C PRO A 32 -0.68 -18.34 3.64
N PRO A 33 0.21 -18.92 4.46
CA PRO A 33 0.25 -18.65 5.88
C PRO A 33 0.79 -17.24 6.14
N VAL A 34 0.09 -16.49 6.97
CA VAL A 34 0.47 -15.14 7.41
C VAL A 34 0.59 -15.13 8.92
N ILE A 35 1.71 -14.62 9.41
CA ILE A 35 1.98 -14.35 10.82
C ILE A 35 2.10 -12.85 10.97
N TRP A 36 1.29 -12.23 11.82
CA TRP A 36 1.29 -10.80 12.05
C TRP A 36 1.67 -10.48 13.49
N LEU A 37 2.83 -9.86 13.68
CA LEU A 37 3.35 -9.48 14.99
C LEU A 37 3.09 -8.00 15.29
N HIS A 38 2.71 -7.73 16.53
CA HIS A 38 2.46 -6.39 17.07
C HIS A 38 3.56 -6.01 18.06
N PHE A 39 4.16 -4.85 17.88
CA PHE A 39 5.19 -4.32 18.78
C PHE A 39 4.83 -2.93 19.32
N GLN A 40 5.69 -1.93 19.20
CA GLN A 40 5.36 -0.56 19.64
C GLN A 40 4.45 0.11 18.61
N GLU A 41 3.16 -0.09 18.82
CA GLU A 41 2.14 0.10 17.82
C GLU A 41 0.89 0.79 18.43
N CYS A 42 -0.10 1.19 17.62
CA CYS A 42 -1.31 1.93 18.08
C CYS A 42 -2.65 1.37 17.56
N THR A 43 -2.57 0.17 17.01
CA THR A 43 -3.52 -0.68 16.29
C THR A 43 -4.09 -0.06 15.03
N GLY A 44 -3.58 1.11 14.62
CA GLY A 44 -4.08 1.86 13.48
C GLY A 44 -3.91 1.16 12.12
N CYS A 45 -2.87 0.34 11.93
CA CYS A 45 -2.70 -0.36 10.65
C CYS A 45 -3.62 -1.58 10.57
N SER A 46 -3.82 -2.29 11.67
CA SER A 46 -4.85 -3.31 11.79
C SER A 46 -6.27 -2.74 11.61
N GLU A 47 -6.59 -1.61 12.24
CA GLU A 47 -7.87 -0.89 12.07
C GLU A 47 -8.09 -0.39 10.65
N ALA A 48 -7.02 -0.08 9.90
CA ALA A 48 -7.13 0.31 8.49
C ALA A 48 -7.75 -0.81 7.65
N LEU A 49 -7.41 -2.08 7.92
CA LEU A 49 -7.99 -3.22 7.20
C LEU A 49 -9.50 -3.37 7.42
N LEU A 50 -10.04 -2.93 8.56
CA LEU A 50 -11.49 -2.89 8.79
C LEU A 50 -12.22 -1.93 7.85
N ARG A 51 -11.50 -1.01 7.17
CA ARG A 51 -12.06 -0.07 6.17
C ARG A 51 -11.90 -0.56 4.74
N ALA A 52 -11.34 -1.76 4.54
CA ALA A 52 -11.25 -2.36 3.22
C ALA A 52 -12.60 -2.96 2.78
N ASN A 53 -13.00 -2.70 1.54
CA ASN A 53 -14.23 -3.27 0.96
C ASN A 53 -14.00 -4.14 -0.28
N HIS A 54 -12.78 -4.19 -0.82
CA HIS A 54 -12.50 -4.85 -2.11
C HIS A 54 -11.11 -5.52 -2.13
N PRO A 55 -10.91 -6.65 -1.45
CA PRO A 55 -11.88 -7.41 -0.64
C PRO A 55 -12.06 -6.85 0.79
N SER A 56 -13.13 -7.27 1.45
CA SER A 56 -13.32 -7.03 2.89
C SER A 56 -12.37 -7.89 3.74
N ILE A 57 -12.10 -7.47 4.98
CA ILE A 57 -11.23 -8.26 5.89
C ILE A 57 -11.77 -9.69 6.13
N ALA A 58 -13.10 -9.87 6.15
CA ALA A 58 -13.72 -11.17 6.33
C ALA A 58 -13.38 -12.09 5.14
N GLU A 59 -13.52 -11.59 3.90
CA GLU A 59 -13.12 -12.32 2.70
C GLU A 59 -11.62 -12.61 2.69
N VAL A 60 -10.79 -11.67 3.16
CA VAL A 60 -9.33 -11.87 3.24
C VAL A 60 -9.00 -13.05 4.16
N VAL A 61 -9.51 -13.05 5.39
CA VAL A 61 -9.19 -14.07 6.39
C VAL A 61 -9.85 -15.42 6.09
N LEU A 62 -11.05 -15.42 5.49
CA LEU A 62 -11.78 -16.66 5.20
C LEU A 62 -11.39 -17.31 3.88
N ASP A 63 -11.11 -16.52 2.83
CA ASP A 63 -10.98 -17.05 1.47
C ASP A 63 -9.59 -16.91 0.85
N ILE A 64 -8.76 -15.98 1.35
CA ILE A 64 -7.54 -15.55 0.65
C ILE A 64 -6.28 -16.01 1.37
N ILE A 65 -6.16 -15.70 2.66
CA ILE A 65 -4.97 -16.03 3.46
C ILE A 65 -5.34 -17.01 4.57
N ASN A 66 -4.32 -17.66 5.12
CA ASN A 66 -4.43 -18.35 6.38
C ASN A 66 -3.73 -17.51 7.46
N LEU A 67 -4.51 -16.73 8.22
CA LEU A 67 -4.00 -15.88 9.28
C LEU A 67 -3.72 -16.73 10.52
N GLU A 68 -2.51 -17.25 10.62
CA GLU A 68 -2.08 -18.21 11.65
C GLU A 68 -1.85 -17.55 13.01
N TYR A 69 -1.54 -16.25 13.03
CA TYR A 69 -1.37 -15.47 14.26
C TYR A 69 -1.64 -13.98 14.01
N GLN A 70 -2.51 -13.39 14.84
CA GLN A 70 -2.74 -11.94 14.94
C GLN A 70 -3.53 -11.65 16.23
N GLU A 71 -2.96 -10.87 17.15
CA GLU A 71 -3.45 -10.75 18.53
C GLU A 71 -4.80 -10.01 18.68
N THR A 72 -5.18 -9.17 17.73
CA THR A 72 -6.44 -8.41 17.75
C THR A 72 -7.65 -9.27 17.40
N LEU A 73 -7.49 -10.26 16.52
CA LEU A 73 -8.59 -11.05 15.94
C LEU A 73 -8.62 -12.50 16.42
N MET A 74 -7.50 -13.04 16.90
CA MET A 74 -7.41 -14.45 17.27
C MET A 74 -8.28 -14.80 18.49
N ALA A 75 -8.84 -16.00 18.49
CA ALA A 75 -9.66 -16.49 19.61
C ALA A 75 -8.82 -16.99 20.80
N GLY A 76 -7.61 -17.51 20.54
CA GLY A 76 -6.70 -17.97 21.59
C GLY A 76 -6.01 -16.80 22.31
N SER A 77 -5.69 -16.98 23.59
CA SER A 77 -5.00 -15.97 24.41
C SER A 77 -3.92 -16.63 25.28
N GLY A 78 -3.00 -15.85 25.86
CA GLY A 78 -1.99 -16.38 26.78
C GLY A 78 -1.19 -17.54 26.18
N ASP A 79 -1.04 -18.64 26.92
CA ASP A 79 -0.28 -19.81 26.49
C ASP A 79 -0.80 -20.42 25.19
N GLN A 80 -2.12 -20.36 24.93
CA GLN A 80 -2.69 -20.86 23.68
C GLN A 80 -2.27 -20.00 22.48
N ALA A 81 -2.18 -18.67 22.67
CA ALA A 81 -1.72 -17.77 21.62
C ALA A 81 -0.23 -17.98 21.33
N GLU A 82 0.60 -18.06 22.37
CA GLU A 82 2.04 -18.37 22.25
C GLU A 82 2.29 -19.72 21.58
N ALA A 83 1.51 -20.75 21.93
CA ALA A 83 1.58 -22.04 21.26
C ALA A 83 1.20 -21.94 19.77
N SER A 84 0.17 -21.16 19.43
CA SER A 84 -0.22 -20.90 18.04
C SER A 84 0.91 -20.27 17.25
N LEU A 85 1.55 -19.21 17.79
CA LEU A 85 2.68 -18.54 17.17
C LEU A 85 3.84 -19.51 16.89
N HIS A 86 4.29 -20.23 17.92
CA HIS A 86 5.42 -21.16 17.76
C HIS A 86 5.11 -22.29 16.78
N ASN A 87 3.92 -22.88 16.87
CA ASN A 87 3.50 -23.92 15.94
C ASN A 87 3.44 -23.41 14.51
N ALA A 88 2.91 -22.20 14.29
CA ALA A 88 2.84 -21.58 12.97
C ALA A 88 4.22 -21.33 12.37
N ILE A 89 5.16 -20.79 13.17
CA ILE A 89 6.55 -20.54 12.75
C ILE A 89 7.22 -21.84 12.31
N GLU A 90 7.10 -22.93 13.09
CA GLU A 90 7.74 -24.21 12.75
C GLU A 90 7.06 -24.91 11.56
N LYS A 91 5.73 -25.00 11.59
CA LYS A 91 4.93 -25.69 10.56
C LYS A 91 5.09 -25.04 9.18
N HIS A 92 5.25 -23.72 9.13
CA HIS A 92 5.31 -22.95 7.89
C HIS A 92 6.68 -22.35 7.59
N ALA A 93 7.75 -22.82 8.25
CA ALA A 93 9.10 -22.34 8.04
C ALA A 93 9.49 -22.27 6.55
N GLY A 94 9.99 -21.12 6.13
CA GLY A 94 10.38 -20.79 4.75
C GLY A 94 9.20 -20.51 3.81
N LYS A 95 7.95 -20.48 4.30
CA LYS A 95 6.74 -20.34 3.48
C LYS A 95 5.80 -19.21 3.89
N TYR A 96 5.85 -18.74 5.15
CA TYR A 96 4.92 -17.71 5.61
C TYR A 96 5.37 -16.29 5.30
N ILE A 97 4.38 -15.41 5.18
CA ILE A 97 4.54 -13.96 5.15
C ILE A 97 4.53 -13.49 6.61
N LEU A 98 5.62 -12.84 7.04
CA LEU A 98 5.69 -12.17 8.32
C LEU A 98 5.30 -10.70 8.13
N VAL A 99 4.19 -10.29 8.72
CA VAL A 99 3.79 -8.88 8.81
C VAL A 99 4.21 -8.35 10.18
N VAL A 100 4.83 -7.18 10.21
CA VAL A 100 5.26 -6.51 11.44
C VAL A 100 4.59 -5.15 11.51
N GLU A 101 3.77 -4.95 12.54
CA GLU A 101 3.14 -3.67 12.88
C GLU A 101 3.82 -3.06 14.12
N GLY A 102 4.23 -1.80 14.00
CA GLY A 102 4.95 -1.09 15.06
C GLY A 102 6.46 -1.15 14.97
N SER A 103 7.12 -0.23 15.69
CA SER A 103 8.58 -0.23 15.80
C SER A 103 9.06 -1.25 16.83
N ILE A 104 10.35 -1.56 16.78
CA ILE A 104 10.95 -2.54 17.68
C ILE A 104 11.99 -1.84 18.56
N PRO A 105 11.81 -1.82 19.89
CA PRO A 105 12.82 -1.29 20.80
C PRO A 105 13.98 -2.28 20.90
N THR A 106 15.22 -1.79 20.89
CA THR A 106 16.43 -2.62 20.93
C THR A 106 17.32 -2.32 22.12
N ASP A 107 18.40 -3.10 22.24
CA ASP A 107 19.46 -2.90 23.23
C ASP A 107 18.93 -2.95 24.68
N ASP A 108 19.40 -2.06 25.54
CA ASP A 108 18.95 -1.88 26.93
C ASP A 108 17.47 -1.48 27.05
N MET A 109 16.84 -1.02 25.97
CA MET A 109 15.43 -0.64 25.94
C MET A 109 14.52 -1.73 25.37
N ALA A 110 15.05 -2.90 24.99
CA ALA A 110 14.24 -4.03 24.49
C ALA A 110 13.14 -4.46 25.49
N VAL A 111 13.34 -4.21 26.79
CA VAL A 111 12.37 -4.47 27.86
C VAL A 111 11.10 -3.60 27.77
N CYS A 112 11.11 -2.51 27.01
CA CYS A 112 9.96 -1.62 26.85
C CYS A 112 8.81 -2.26 26.05
N CYS A 113 9.04 -3.39 25.37
CA CYS A 113 8.01 -4.15 24.69
C CYS A 113 8.28 -5.65 24.87
N GLN A 114 7.46 -6.29 25.71
CA GLN A 114 7.54 -7.72 25.97
C GLN A 114 6.16 -8.37 25.80
N ILE A 115 6.12 -9.45 25.04
CA ILE A 115 4.93 -10.29 24.82
C ILE A 115 5.31 -11.72 25.25
N GLY A 116 4.48 -12.38 26.03
CA GLY A 116 4.75 -13.75 26.50
C GLY A 116 6.07 -13.90 27.28
N GLY A 117 6.55 -12.82 27.92
CA GLY A 117 7.83 -12.80 28.62
C GLY A 117 9.07 -12.71 27.72
N LYS A 118 8.90 -12.49 26.41
CA LYS A 118 9.98 -12.32 25.42
C LYS A 118 10.00 -10.89 24.92
N THR A 119 11.21 -10.38 24.63
CA THR A 119 11.31 -9.05 24.02
C THR A 119 10.77 -9.06 22.59
N ALA A 120 10.28 -7.90 22.14
CA ALA A 120 9.85 -7.70 20.77
C ALA A 120 10.94 -8.08 19.75
N VAL A 121 12.20 -7.67 20.00
CA VAL A 121 13.33 -7.95 19.12
C VAL A 121 13.66 -9.44 19.04
N ASP A 122 13.55 -10.20 20.14
CA ASP A 122 13.78 -11.64 20.13
C ASP A 122 12.68 -12.37 19.35
N SER A 123 11.42 -12.01 19.59
CA SER A 123 10.27 -12.58 18.90
C SER A 123 10.32 -12.28 17.40
N PHE A 124 10.67 -11.04 17.04
CA PHE A 124 10.90 -10.64 15.65
C PHE A 124 12.01 -11.45 15.00
N LYS A 125 13.20 -11.55 15.62
CA LYS A 125 14.34 -12.29 15.05
C LYS A 125 14.02 -13.76 14.84
N ALA A 126 13.33 -14.39 15.80
CA ALA A 126 12.89 -15.78 15.69
C ALA A 126 11.93 -16.01 14.51
N ALA A 127 10.95 -15.12 14.34
CA ALA A 127 10.00 -15.20 13.23
C ALA A 127 10.63 -14.80 11.89
N ALA A 128 11.47 -13.76 11.84
CA ALA A 128 12.07 -13.29 10.59
C ALA A 128 13.06 -14.30 10.00
N ALA A 129 13.79 -15.05 10.85
CA ALA A 129 14.74 -16.06 10.40
C ALA A 129 14.11 -17.20 9.58
N LYS A 130 12.80 -17.45 9.75
CA LYS A 130 12.05 -18.52 9.08
C LYS A 130 10.96 -17.99 8.13
N ALA A 131 10.86 -16.68 7.93
CA ALA A 131 9.90 -16.09 7.01
C ALA A 131 10.31 -16.27 5.54
N ALA A 132 9.34 -16.45 4.65
CA ALA A 132 9.58 -16.35 3.21
C ALA A 132 9.73 -14.88 2.78
N VAL A 133 8.86 -14.03 3.32
CA VAL A 133 8.85 -12.58 3.09
C VAL A 133 8.54 -11.88 4.41
N VAL A 134 9.22 -10.77 4.68
CA VAL A 134 8.98 -9.85 5.80
C VAL A 134 8.40 -8.55 5.25
N VAL A 135 7.24 -8.15 5.77
CA VAL A 135 6.55 -6.91 5.42
C VAL A 135 6.53 -6.01 6.65
N SER A 136 7.20 -4.86 6.57
CA SER A 136 7.02 -3.81 7.58
C SER A 136 5.79 -2.98 7.24
N LEU A 137 4.87 -2.88 8.20
CA LEU A 137 3.58 -2.24 8.02
C LEU A 137 3.45 -0.99 8.90
N GLY A 138 3.26 0.14 8.22
CA GLY A 138 3.12 1.45 8.84
C GLY A 138 4.45 2.13 9.12
N ALA A 139 4.40 3.45 9.29
CA ALA A 139 5.59 4.29 9.46
C ALA A 139 6.50 3.82 10.60
N CYS A 140 5.89 3.32 11.70
CA CYS A 140 6.59 2.78 12.86
C CYS A 140 7.44 1.56 12.51
N ALA A 141 6.88 0.57 11.81
CA ALA A 141 7.63 -0.62 11.40
C ALA A 141 8.64 -0.31 10.29
N CYS A 142 8.32 0.58 9.35
CA CYS A 142 9.20 0.87 8.22
C CYS A 142 10.45 1.64 8.62
N SER A 143 10.29 2.68 9.46
CA SER A 143 11.34 3.68 9.72
C SER A 143 11.46 4.08 11.20
N GLY A 144 10.79 3.37 12.10
CA GLY A 144 10.65 3.73 13.52
C GLY A 144 9.46 4.66 13.81
N GLY A 145 9.05 5.48 12.85
CA GLY A 145 7.82 6.28 12.92
C GLY A 145 7.80 7.27 14.08
N ILE A 146 6.62 7.52 14.66
CA ILE A 146 6.44 8.57 15.67
C ILE A 146 7.26 8.32 16.95
N VAL A 147 7.43 7.05 17.33
CA VAL A 147 8.13 6.66 18.57
C VAL A 147 9.65 6.72 18.46
N ALA A 148 10.19 6.76 17.23
CA ALA A 148 11.62 6.91 16.96
C ALA A 148 12.05 8.36 16.68
N ILE A 149 11.13 9.32 16.75
CA ILE A 149 11.48 10.75 16.68
C ILE A 149 12.28 11.12 17.92
N GLU A 150 13.23 12.05 17.76
CA GLU A 150 14.04 12.57 18.86
C GLU A 150 13.14 13.01 20.04
N PRO A 151 13.43 12.58 21.28
CA PRO A 151 14.69 11.96 21.75
C PRO A 151 14.80 10.43 21.59
N ASN A 152 13.83 9.76 20.96
CA ASN A 152 13.76 8.30 20.82
C ASN A 152 13.99 7.55 22.16
N PRO A 153 13.10 7.73 23.15
CA PRO A 153 13.33 7.28 24.53
C PRO A 153 13.44 5.76 24.67
N THR A 154 12.91 4.99 23.71
CA THR A 154 12.91 3.52 23.74
C THR A 154 13.89 2.91 22.75
N LYS A 155 14.74 3.73 22.11
CA LYS A 155 15.67 3.29 21.05
C LYS A 155 14.96 2.46 19.98
N ALA A 156 13.74 2.87 19.63
CA ALA A 156 12.91 2.24 18.62
C ALA A 156 13.59 2.29 17.26
N LYS A 157 13.59 1.16 16.56
CA LYS A 157 14.12 0.99 15.21
C LYS A 157 13.05 0.49 14.25
N GLY A 158 13.23 0.76 12.96
CA GLY A 158 12.46 0.11 11.91
C GLY A 158 12.92 -1.34 11.71
N VAL A 159 12.07 -2.14 11.08
CA VAL A 159 12.34 -3.54 10.75
C VAL A 159 13.62 -3.67 9.90
N ILE A 160 13.81 -2.79 8.91
CA ILE A 160 14.99 -2.86 8.04
C ILE A 160 16.30 -2.66 8.81
N ASP A 161 16.31 -1.81 9.85
CA ASP A 161 17.51 -1.53 10.63
C ASP A 161 17.97 -2.79 11.39
N ILE A 162 17.01 -3.61 11.84
CA ILE A 162 17.29 -4.87 12.53
C ILE A 162 17.66 -5.97 11.53
N LEU A 163 16.98 -6.04 10.39
CA LEU A 163 17.32 -7.00 9.33
C LEU A 163 18.73 -6.77 8.80
N ALA A 164 19.06 -5.53 8.42
CA ALA A 164 20.34 -5.17 7.82
C ALA A 164 21.48 -5.02 8.85
N GLY A 165 21.16 -4.67 10.10
CA GLY A 165 22.10 -4.47 11.19
C GLY A 165 22.33 -5.75 11.99
N ASP A 166 21.39 -6.07 12.87
CA ASP A 166 21.52 -7.16 13.84
C ASP A 166 21.48 -8.55 13.20
N MET A 167 20.61 -8.76 12.21
CA MET A 167 20.47 -10.04 11.51
C MET A 167 21.36 -10.15 10.26
N GLN A 168 22.04 -9.05 9.90
CA GLN A 168 23.02 -8.99 8.80
C GLN A 168 22.50 -9.56 7.47
N TRP A 169 21.23 -9.34 7.16
CA TRP A 169 20.66 -9.70 5.86
C TRP A 169 21.45 -9.02 4.73
N SER A 170 21.81 -9.79 3.72
CA SER A 170 22.51 -9.28 2.55
C SER A 170 21.61 -8.36 1.71
N ASP A 171 22.21 -7.59 0.81
CA ASP A 171 21.46 -6.79 -0.17
C ASP A 171 20.51 -7.68 -1.01
N ASP A 172 20.91 -8.92 -1.30
CA ASP A 172 20.09 -9.89 -2.01
C ASP A 172 18.95 -10.46 -1.13
N ASP A 173 19.18 -10.68 0.16
CA ASP A 173 18.09 -11.05 1.08
C ASP A 173 17.06 -9.94 1.17
N LEU A 174 17.49 -8.71 1.42
CA LEU A 174 16.61 -7.55 1.51
C LEU A 174 15.83 -7.35 0.20
N LYS A 175 16.51 -7.44 -0.95
CA LYS A 175 15.88 -7.31 -2.27
C LYS A 175 14.79 -8.36 -2.53
N ASN A 176 14.99 -9.59 -2.06
CA ASN A 176 14.16 -10.73 -2.43
C ASN A 176 13.19 -11.17 -1.32
N LYS A 177 13.31 -10.64 -0.10
CA LYS A 177 12.52 -11.07 1.06
C LYS A 177 11.94 -9.94 1.90
N TYR A 178 12.17 -8.67 1.57
CA TYR A 178 11.66 -7.54 2.36
C TYR A 178 10.77 -6.58 1.55
N ILE A 179 9.68 -6.12 2.16
CA ILE A 179 8.79 -5.08 1.63
C ILE A 179 8.55 -4.02 2.71
N SER A 180 8.56 -2.75 2.31
CA SER A 180 8.20 -1.61 3.17
C SER A 180 6.87 -0.99 2.75
N LEU A 181 5.93 -0.89 3.68
CA LEU A 181 4.61 -0.28 3.49
C LEU A 181 4.36 0.87 4.48
N PRO A 182 4.97 2.05 4.28
CA PRO A 182 4.83 3.17 5.21
C PRO A 182 3.47 3.88 5.08
N GLY A 183 3.14 4.63 6.13
CA GLY A 183 1.86 5.34 6.31
C GLY A 183 1.42 5.28 7.76
N CYS A 184 0.58 6.22 8.20
CA CYS A 184 0.14 6.29 9.60
C CYS A 184 -1.39 6.46 9.71
N PRO A 185 -2.19 5.44 9.34
CA PRO A 185 -1.79 4.17 8.74
C PRO A 185 -1.69 4.22 7.20
N PRO A 186 -1.11 3.20 6.53
CA PRO A 186 -1.20 3.04 5.07
C PRO A 186 -2.66 2.83 4.64
N ASN A 187 -2.98 3.16 3.38
CA ASN A 187 -4.29 2.84 2.83
C ASN A 187 -4.50 1.31 2.81
N PRO A 188 -5.66 0.77 3.26
CA PRO A 188 -5.91 -0.66 3.31
C PRO A 188 -5.70 -1.39 1.98
N HIS A 189 -6.04 -0.76 0.86
CA HIS A 189 -5.87 -1.35 -0.47
C HIS A 189 -4.40 -1.51 -0.85
N ASN A 190 -3.51 -0.66 -0.34
CA ASN A 190 -2.07 -0.86 -0.51
C ASN A 190 -1.57 -2.08 0.28
N ILE A 191 -2.10 -2.27 1.50
CA ILE A 191 -1.80 -3.43 2.36
C ILE A 191 -2.26 -4.72 1.67
N LEU A 192 -3.53 -4.75 1.26
CA LEU A 192 -4.13 -5.91 0.59
C LEU A 192 -3.45 -6.24 -0.73
N SER A 193 -3.10 -5.23 -1.53
CA SER A 193 -2.40 -5.44 -2.80
C SER A 193 -1.07 -6.18 -2.60
N VAL A 194 -0.31 -5.84 -1.56
CA VAL A 194 0.95 -6.54 -1.26
C VAL A 194 0.70 -7.95 -0.76
N ILE A 195 -0.21 -8.13 0.20
CA ILE A 195 -0.54 -9.46 0.73
C ILE A 195 -1.01 -10.37 -0.41
N LEU A 196 -1.94 -9.90 -1.24
CA LEU A 196 -2.48 -10.63 -2.39
C LEU A 196 -1.42 -10.93 -3.44
N TYR A 197 -0.50 -10.00 -3.71
CA TYR A 197 0.60 -10.23 -4.62
C TYR A 197 1.49 -11.37 -4.10
N VAL A 198 2.01 -11.24 -2.90
CA VAL A 198 2.92 -12.26 -2.33
C VAL A 198 2.21 -13.60 -2.23
N ALA A 199 0.93 -13.58 -1.84
CA ALA A 199 0.07 -14.75 -1.76
C ALA A 199 -0.10 -15.48 -3.09
N THR A 200 -0.32 -14.74 -4.17
CA THR A 200 -0.67 -15.31 -5.47
C THR A 200 0.56 -15.85 -6.20
N PHE A 201 1.65 -15.08 -6.18
CA PHE A 201 2.83 -15.39 -7.00
C PHE A 201 3.89 -16.18 -6.25
N ASN A 202 3.77 -16.31 -4.92
CA ASN A 202 4.78 -16.92 -4.06
C ASN A 202 6.20 -16.37 -4.33
N LYS A 203 6.27 -15.10 -4.72
CA LYS A 203 7.49 -14.34 -5.02
C LYS A 203 7.22 -12.85 -4.78
N LEU A 204 8.28 -12.09 -4.54
CA LEU A 204 8.21 -10.63 -4.55
C LEU A 204 8.03 -10.09 -5.97
N PRO A 205 7.52 -8.86 -6.13
CA PRO A 205 7.52 -8.18 -7.42
C PRO A 205 8.94 -8.08 -8.00
N GLU A 206 9.22 -8.80 -9.10
CA GLU A 206 10.52 -8.79 -9.80
C GLU A 206 10.94 -7.38 -10.24
N LYS A 207 9.95 -6.50 -10.43
CA LYS A 207 10.07 -5.06 -10.71
C LYS A 207 9.02 -4.34 -9.88
N GLY A 208 9.35 -3.16 -9.33
CA GLY A 208 8.37 -2.29 -8.68
C GLY A 208 8.44 -2.20 -7.16
N LEU A 209 9.58 -2.51 -6.53
CA LEU A 209 9.85 -2.20 -5.12
C LEU A 209 10.83 -1.04 -4.93
N LYS A 210 10.96 -0.13 -5.89
CA LYS A 210 11.93 0.97 -5.82
C LYS A 210 11.30 2.25 -6.34
N ILE A 211 11.29 3.31 -5.54
CA ILE A 211 10.86 4.64 -6.00
C ILE A 211 11.79 5.08 -7.14
N PRO A 212 11.35 5.07 -8.42
CA PRO A 212 12.27 5.20 -9.55
C PRO A 212 12.94 6.57 -9.62
N SER A 213 12.32 7.58 -9.02
CA SER A 213 12.81 8.97 -9.00
C SER A 213 13.89 9.23 -7.95
N ILE A 214 14.20 8.29 -7.05
CA ILE A 214 15.26 8.45 -6.05
C ILE A 214 16.47 7.65 -6.52
N ALA A 215 17.45 8.34 -7.11
CA ALA A 215 18.70 7.72 -7.55
C ALA A 215 19.53 7.23 -6.36
N ASN A 216 20.20 6.09 -6.52
CA ASN A 216 21.23 5.56 -5.60
C ASN A 216 20.77 5.26 -4.15
N LEU A 217 19.53 4.81 -3.95
CA LEU A 217 19.12 4.29 -2.64
C LEU A 217 19.91 3.04 -2.25
N SER A 218 20.46 3.03 -1.03
CA SER A 218 21.03 1.83 -0.43
C SER A 218 19.93 0.79 -0.24
N MET A 219 20.27 -0.50 -0.42
CA MET A 219 19.36 -1.60 -0.07
C MET A 219 19.05 -1.67 1.44
N LYS A 220 19.76 -0.90 2.28
CA LYS A 220 19.49 -0.76 3.71
C LYS A 220 18.52 0.38 4.04
N ASP A 221 18.08 1.14 3.04
CA ASP A 221 17.05 2.17 3.18
C ASP A 221 15.69 1.56 2.82
N GLU A 222 14.69 1.69 3.70
CA GLU A 222 13.36 1.10 3.48
C GLU A 222 12.68 1.62 2.19
N ARG A 223 13.02 2.84 1.75
CA ARG A 223 12.54 3.41 0.48
C ARG A 223 12.91 2.58 -0.74
N ALA A 224 13.99 1.80 -0.66
CA ALA A 224 14.43 0.88 -1.70
C ALA A 224 13.58 -0.39 -1.82
N HIS A 225 12.55 -0.50 -0.97
CA HIS A 225 11.66 -1.67 -0.84
C HIS A 225 10.18 -1.32 -0.86
N ARG A 226 9.84 -0.08 -1.23
CA ARG A 226 8.45 0.39 -1.28
C ARG A 226 7.80 0.07 -2.63
N PRO A 227 6.59 -0.51 -2.66
CA PRO A 227 5.89 -0.78 -3.91
C PRO A 227 5.61 0.48 -4.74
N THR A 228 6.01 0.49 -6.02
CA THR A 228 5.91 1.67 -6.89
C THR A 228 4.48 2.05 -7.24
N PHE A 229 3.55 1.10 -7.23
CA PHE A 229 2.14 1.40 -7.45
C PHE A 229 1.57 2.31 -6.36
N ALA A 230 2.12 2.24 -5.14
CA ALA A 230 1.70 3.04 -3.99
C ALA A 230 2.62 4.23 -3.70
N TYR A 231 3.93 4.09 -3.90
CA TYR A 231 4.93 5.07 -3.47
C TYR A 231 5.85 5.55 -4.61
N GLY A 232 5.51 5.27 -5.86
CA GLY A 232 6.39 5.59 -7.00
C GLY A 232 6.45 7.07 -7.40
N ARG A 233 5.62 7.94 -6.81
CA ARG A 233 5.53 9.37 -7.15
C ARG A 233 5.28 10.23 -5.91
N LEU A 234 5.82 11.45 -5.91
CA LEU A 234 5.50 12.49 -4.94
C LEU A 234 4.02 12.87 -5.03
N ILE A 235 3.38 13.10 -3.88
CA ILE A 235 1.99 13.59 -3.83
C ILE A 235 1.84 14.88 -4.66
N HIS A 236 2.80 15.81 -4.57
CA HIS A 236 2.72 17.09 -5.28
C HIS A 236 2.71 16.97 -6.81
N GLU A 237 3.33 15.92 -7.35
CA GLU A 237 3.37 15.68 -8.81
C GLU A 237 2.11 14.98 -9.34
N HIS A 238 1.11 14.74 -8.47
CA HIS A 238 -0.20 14.21 -8.86
C HIS A 238 -1.33 14.77 -7.99
N CYS A 239 -1.18 15.99 -7.51
CA CYS A 239 -2.15 16.67 -6.66
C CYS A 239 -3.08 17.54 -7.51
N GLU A 240 -4.39 17.42 -7.29
CA GLU A 240 -5.43 18.20 -7.99
C GLU A 240 -5.34 19.70 -7.69
N ARG A 241 -4.69 20.11 -6.58
CA ARG A 241 -4.43 21.51 -6.25
C ARG A 241 -3.17 22.09 -6.91
N ARG A 242 -2.44 21.30 -7.73
CA ARG A 242 -1.24 21.75 -8.45
C ARG A 242 -1.48 23.00 -9.33
N PRO A 243 -2.60 23.13 -10.09
CA PRO A 243 -2.87 24.35 -10.85
C PRO A 243 -3.04 25.61 -9.98
N HIS A 244 -3.38 25.49 -8.69
CA HIS A 244 -3.38 26.62 -7.77
C HIS A 244 -1.96 26.98 -7.31
N PHE A 245 -1.11 25.98 -7.07
CA PHE A 245 0.31 26.19 -6.80
C PHE A 245 1.00 26.94 -7.95
N ASP A 246 0.84 26.45 -9.18
CA ASP A 246 1.48 27.03 -10.36
C ASP A 246 0.99 28.47 -10.65
N ALA A 247 -0.26 28.78 -10.27
CA ALA A 247 -0.86 30.11 -10.45
C ALA A 247 -0.65 31.06 -9.25
N GLY A 248 0.11 30.66 -8.22
CA GLY A 248 0.37 31.48 -7.04
C GLY A 248 -0.84 31.67 -6.11
N ARG A 249 -1.87 30.82 -6.23
CA ARG A 249 -3.09 30.85 -5.40
C ARG A 249 -2.93 29.95 -4.19
N PHE A 250 -2.69 30.57 -3.05
CA PHE A 250 -2.37 29.88 -1.81
C PHE A 250 -3.30 30.25 -0.67
N VAL A 251 -3.61 29.26 0.15
CA VAL A 251 -4.20 29.47 1.47
C VAL A 251 -3.15 30.08 2.39
N ARG A 252 -3.55 31.07 3.19
CA ARG A 252 -2.72 31.75 4.19
C ARG A 252 -3.20 31.47 5.60
N GLU A 253 -4.51 31.29 5.78
CA GLU A 253 -5.12 30.97 7.07
C GLU A 253 -6.28 29.98 6.89
N PHE A 254 -6.49 29.11 7.87
CA PHE A 254 -7.64 28.20 7.83
C PHE A 254 -8.95 28.98 7.90
N GLY A 255 -9.72 28.93 6.82
CA GLY A 255 -11.04 29.57 6.71
C GLY A 255 -11.04 30.86 5.89
N ASP A 256 -9.88 31.28 5.39
CA ASP A 256 -9.78 32.36 4.40
C ASP A 256 -10.51 32.01 3.08
N GLU A 257 -10.60 32.99 2.18
CA GLU A 257 -11.26 32.81 0.88
C GLU A 257 -10.57 31.71 0.05
N GLY A 258 -9.24 31.63 0.09
CA GLY A 258 -8.51 30.59 -0.63
C GLY A 258 -8.82 29.20 -0.10
N HIS A 259 -8.95 29.05 1.23
CA HIS A 259 -9.26 27.79 1.88
C HIS A 259 -10.65 27.30 1.49
N LYS A 260 -11.64 28.19 1.54
CA LYS A 260 -13.03 27.93 1.14
C LYS A 260 -13.16 27.55 -0.34
N ASN A 261 -12.26 28.07 -1.18
CA ASN A 261 -12.21 27.79 -2.62
C ASN A 261 -11.20 26.68 -3.01
N GLY A 262 -10.67 25.92 -2.04
CA GLY A 262 -9.82 24.76 -2.34
C GLY A 262 -8.43 25.08 -2.88
N TRP A 263 -7.87 26.26 -2.59
CA TRP A 263 -6.55 26.67 -3.07
C TRP A 263 -5.41 25.83 -2.47
N CYS A 264 -4.20 26.01 -3.00
CA CYS A 264 -3.04 25.23 -2.59
C CYS A 264 -2.65 25.49 -1.13
N LEU A 265 -2.40 24.41 -0.37
CA LEU A 265 -2.04 24.43 1.05
C LEU A 265 -0.52 24.52 1.28
N TYR A 266 0.29 24.84 0.27
CA TYR A 266 1.75 24.89 0.40
C TYR A 266 2.19 25.82 1.54
N HIS A 267 1.63 27.02 1.62
CA HIS A 267 1.92 27.98 2.70
C HIS A 267 1.29 27.64 4.05
N MET A 268 0.46 26.60 4.11
CA MET A 268 -0.02 25.99 5.36
C MET A 268 0.91 24.87 5.85
N GLY A 269 2.07 24.68 5.21
CA GLY A 269 3.07 23.67 5.59
C GLY A 269 2.89 22.30 4.94
N CYS A 270 2.17 22.21 3.83
CA CYS A 270 1.95 20.96 3.12
C CYS A 270 3.25 20.28 2.69
N LYS A 271 3.48 19.05 3.18
CA LYS A 271 4.66 18.22 2.90
C LYS A 271 4.56 17.37 1.62
N GLY A 272 3.48 17.53 0.85
CA GLY A 272 3.29 16.84 -0.42
C GLY A 272 4.48 16.89 -1.40
N PRO A 273 5.25 18.00 -1.48
CA PRO A 273 6.45 18.09 -2.33
C PRO A 273 7.61 17.17 -1.95
N GLU A 274 7.62 16.63 -0.72
CA GLU A 274 8.68 15.77 -0.20
C GLU A 274 8.17 14.38 0.19
N THR A 275 6.89 14.06 -0.09
CA THR A 275 6.23 12.85 0.39
C THR A 275 5.79 11.95 -0.75
N TYR A 276 6.24 10.70 -0.78
CA TYR A 276 5.81 9.70 -1.74
C TYR A 276 4.61 8.91 -1.20
N ALA A 277 3.47 8.99 -1.91
CA ALA A 277 2.28 8.20 -1.64
C ALA A 277 1.24 8.40 -2.75
N ASN A 278 0.31 7.46 -2.88
CA ASN A 278 -0.83 7.52 -3.78
C ASN A 278 -2.08 8.16 -3.13
N CYS A 279 -1.91 8.92 -2.04
CA CYS A 279 -3.02 9.55 -1.29
C CYS A 279 -3.92 10.44 -2.16
N SER A 280 -3.38 11.12 -3.17
CA SER A 280 -4.15 11.98 -4.10
C SER A 280 -4.81 11.21 -5.26
N ILE A 281 -4.60 9.88 -5.33
CA ILE A 281 -5.13 9.02 -6.39
C ILE A 281 -6.26 8.17 -5.85
N ILE A 282 -5.97 7.41 -4.80
CA ILE A 282 -6.92 6.42 -4.25
C ILE A 282 -7.67 6.94 -3.02
N HIS A 283 -7.25 8.09 -2.49
CA HIS A 283 -7.76 8.69 -1.24
C HIS A 283 -7.80 7.66 -0.09
N PHE A 284 -8.78 7.77 0.81
CA PHE A 284 -9.08 6.83 1.88
C PHE A 284 -10.59 6.63 1.95
N ASN A 285 -11.02 5.48 2.51
CA ASN A 285 -12.42 5.06 2.56
C ASN A 285 -13.05 5.03 1.15
N ASP A 286 -12.46 4.24 0.25
CA ASP A 286 -12.92 4.05 -1.13
C ASP A 286 -13.13 5.33 -1.94
N GLY A 287 -12.13 6.22 -1.91
CA GLY A 287 -12.18 7.47 -2.67
C GLY A 287 -12.82 8.65 -1.93
N ALA A 288 -13.38 8.44 -0.74
CA ALA A 288 -14.21 9.46 -0.08
C ALA A 288 -13.42 10.66 0.45
N ALA A 289 -12.24 10.44 1.04
CA ALA A 289 -11.54 11.49 1.77
C ALA A 289 -10.03 11.34 1.74
N TRP A 290 -9.31 12.46 1.72
CA TRP A 290 -7.88 12.49 1.97
C TRP A 290 -7.49 13.87 2.55
N PRO A 291 -6.34 14.02 3.23
CA PRO A 291 -6.04 15.23 4.01
C PRO A 291 -6.15 16.53 3.23
N ILE A 292 -5.49 16.62 2.07
CA ILE A 292 -5.49 17.85 1.26
C ILE A 292 -6.87 18.08 0.63
N GLY A 293 -7.56 17.03 0.20
CA GLY A 293 -8.95 17.13 -0.27
C GLY A 293 -9.86 17.76 0.79
N ASN A 294 -9.65 17.41 2.06
CA ASN A 294 -10.39 17.93 3.21
C ASN A 294 -9.88 19.30 3.73
N GLY A 295 -8.89 19.92 3.08
CA GLY A 295 -8.37 21.23 3.48
C GLY A 295 -7.21 21.20 4.48
N CYS A 296 -6.70 20.03 4.85
CA CYS A 296 -5.56 19.91 5.76
C CYS A 296 -4.24 19.62 5.01
N PRO A 297 -3.12 20.27 5.38
CA PRO A 297 -1.83 20.01 4.74
C PRO A 297 -1.38 18.56 4.96
N CYS A 298 -0.71 17.97 3.96
CA CYS A 298 -0.01 16.70 4.14
C CYS A 298 1.09 16.88 5.20
N ILE A 299 1.23 15.90 6.11
CA ILE A 299 2.23 15.91 7.18
C ILE A 299 3.46 15.06 6.88
N GLY A 300 3.50 14.37 5.74
CA GLY A 300 4.61 13.51 5.35
C GLY A 300 4.70 12.19 6.11
N CYS A 301 3.57 11.60 6.50
CA CYS A 301 3.53 10.40 7.34
C CYS A 301 4.08 9.12 6.69
N THR A 302 4.39 9.12 5.39
CA THR A 302 5.07 8.01 4.72
C THR A 302 6.58 8.18 4.63
N GLU A 303 7.13 9.32 5.09
CA GLU A 303 8.56 9.62 5.03
C GLU A 303 9.14 9.86 6.43
N GLY A 304 9.93 8.92 6.95
CA GLY A 304 10.56 9.06 8.27
C GLY A 304 11.51 10.27 8.39
N THR A 305 12.01 10.79 7.26
CA THR A 305 12.83 12.01 7.22
C THR A 305 12.01 13.30 7.22
N VAL A 306 10.69 13.23 7.08
CA VAL A 306 9.78 14.40 7.04
C VAL A 306 8.86 14.41 8.25
N LEU A 307 8.28 13.25 8.57
CA LEU A 307 7.30 13.08 9.64
C LEU A 307 7.82 13.64 10.97
N PHE A 308 7.19 14.74 11.41
CA PHE A 308 7.46 15.41 12.70
C PHE A 308 8.93 15.80 12.95
N LYS A 309 9.73 15.98 11.89
CA LYS A 309 11.10 16.52 12.00
C LYS A 309 11.12 18.05 12.13
N ASP A 310 10.10 18.70 11.58
CA ASP A 310 9.87 20.14 11.65
C ASP A 310 8.45 20.43 12.12
N SER A 311 8.17 21.70 12.44
CA SER A 311 6.80 22.17 12.67
C SER A 311 5.88 21.79 11.51
N LEU A 312 4.63 21.46 11.85
CA LEU A 312 3.58 21.19 10.87
C LEU A 312 3.50 22.29 9.80
N PHE A 313 3.68 23.54 10.21
CA PHE A 313 3.56 24.73 9.36
C PHE A 313 4.86 25.12 8.62
N SER A 314 5.98 24.44 8.87
CA SER A 314 7.22 24.66 8.12
C SER A 314 7.01 24.31 6.64
N LEU A 315 7.62 25.09 5.75
CA LEU A 315 7.51 24.85 4.30
C LEU A 315 8.37 23.66 3.88
N ALA A 316 7.80 22.81 3.04
CA ALA A 316 8.52 21.72 2.38
C ALA A 316 9.47 22.26 1.30
N LYS A 317 10.56 21.57 1.01
CA LYS A 317 11.42 21.86 -0.14
C LYS A 317 10.72 21.37 -1.41
N VAL A 318 10.74 22.19 -2.45
CA VAL A 318 10.15 21.85 -3.75
C VAL A 318 11.28 21.46 -4.70
N ALA A 319 11.32 20.18 -5.08
CA ALA A 319 12.38 19.64 -5.95
C ALA A 319 12.33 20.21 -7.38
N GLN A 320 11.12 20.52 -7.90
CA GLN A 320 10.91 21.07 -9.24
C GLN A 320 9.81 22.14 -9.22
N PRO A 321 10.17 23.44 -9.26
CA PRO A 321 9.18 24.52 -9.29
C PRO A 321 8.50 24.71 -10.66
N LYS A 322 8.85 23.90 -11.67
CA LYS A 322 8.29 23.99 -13.02
C LYS A 322 7.28 22.84 -13.25
N PRO A 323 6.21 23.07 -14.02
CA PRO A 323 5.29 22.00 -14.40
C PRO A 323 6.06 20.88 -15.09
N HIS A 324 5.77 19.62 -14.75
CA HIS A 324 6.13 18.54 -15.66
C HIS A 324 5.44 18.80 -16.99
N SER A 325 6.21 18.84 -18.08
CA SER A 325 5.65 18.62 -19.41
C SER A 325 5.00 17.24 -19.35
N ASN A 326 3.67 17.17 -19.29
CA ASN A 326 2.92 15.94 -19.39
C ASN A 326 3.15 15.36 -20.80
N ILE A 327 4.30 14.74 -21.01
CA ILE A 327 4.42 13.62 -21.91
C ILE A 327 4.43 12.44 -20.97
N ILE A 328 3.26 11.83 -20.81
CA ILE A 328 3.24 10.40 -20.58
C ILE A 328 4.08 9.85 -21.74
N GLU A 329 5.31 9.42 -21.48
CA GLU A 329 5.96 8.49 -22.40
C GLU A 329 5.03 7.29 -22.41
N THR A 330 4.15 7.25 -23.40
CA THR A 330 3.48 6.02 -23.78
C THR A 330 4.63 5.07 -24.02
N GLN A 331 4.85 4.13 -23.10
CA GLN A 331 5.70 2.99 -23.34
C GLN A 331 5.35 2.50 -24.73
N GLY A 332 6.38 2.46 -25.59
CA GLY A 332 6.26 2.52 -27.04
C GLY A 332 4.98 1.90 -27.55
N ARG A 333 4.21 2.72 -28.30
CA ARG A 333 3.13 2.29 -29.19
C ARG A 333 3.47 0.88 -29.68
N GLY A 334 2.73 -0.12 -29.20
CA GLY A 334 2.97 -1.51 -29.58
C GLY A 334 3.13 -1.57 -31.08
N LYS A 335 4.15 -2.32 -31.55
CA LYS A 335 4.51 -2.54 -32.96
C LYS A 335 3.34 -2.22 -33.87
N GLU A 336 3.54 -1.23 -34.75
CA GLU A 336 2.58 -0.80 -35.78
C GLU A 336 1.68 -1.97 -36.17
N SER A 337 0.45 -1.97 -35.64
CA SER A 337 -0.57 -2.90 -36.10
C SER A 337 -0.81 -2.53 -37.54
N SER A 338 -0.53 -3.45 -38.46
CA SER A 338 -0.72 -3.19 -39.88
C SER A 338 -2.16 -2.77 -40.12
N VAL A 339 -2.39 -1.88 -41.08
CA VAL A 339 -3.74 -1.42 -41.47
C VAL A 339 -4.70 -2.60 -41.70
N ALA A 340 -4.18 -3.77 -42.08
CA ALA A 340 -4.92 -5.02 -42.18
C ALA A 340 -5.48 -5.54 -40.83
N GLN A 341 -4.72 -5.48 -39.74
CA GLN A 341 -5.20 -5.93 -38.42
C GLN A 341 -6.26 -4.99 -37.83
N ALA A 342 -6.09 -3.68 -38.03
CA ALA A 342 -7.09 -2.69 -37.63
C ALA A 342 -8.40 -2.84 -38.45
N ALA A 343 -8.29 -3.17 -39.75
CA ALA A 343 -9.44 -3.45 -40.61
C ALA A 343 -10.19 -4.74 -40.22
N VAL A 344 -9.48 -5.79 -39.78
CA VAL A 344 -10.11 -7.04 -39.33
C VAL A 344 -10.86 -6.84 -38.02
N VAL A 345 -10.26 -6.13 -37.05
CA VAL A 345 -10.93 -5.83 -35.77
C VAL A 345 -12.10 -4.86 -35.96
N GLY A 346 -11.91 -3.82 -36.77
CA GLY A 346 -12.98 -2.87 -37.13
C GLY A 346 -14.13 -3.55 -37.90
N GLY A 347 -13.82 -4.51 -38.77
CA GLY A 347 -14.81 -5.32 -39.49
C GLY A 347 -15.60 -6.25 -38.57
N LEU A 348 -14.94 -6.90 -37.60
CA LEU A 348 -15.60 -7.79 -36.64
C LEU A 348 -16.49 -7.02 -35.65
N VAL A 349 -16.03 -5.88 -35.15
CA VAL A 349 -16.82 -5.03 -34.24
C VAL A 349 -17.97 -4.35 -34.99
N GLY A 350 -17.72 -3.85 -36.21
CA GLY A 350 -18.75 -3.27 -37.06
C GLY A 350 -19.85 -4.27 -37.46
N ALA A 351 -19.47 -5.53 -37.74
CA ALA A 351 -20.42 -6.59 -38.04
C ALA A 351 -21.24 -7.00 -36.80
N ALA A 352 -20.63 -7.07 -35.61
CA ALA A 352 -21.34 -7.39 -34.37
C ALA A 352 -22.35 -6.30 -33.97
N ILE A 353 -21.96 -5.02 -34.08
CA ILE A 353 -22.85 -3.88 -33.80
C ILE A 353 -23.97 -3.80 -34.85
N GLY A 354 -23.64 -3.98 -36.13
CA GLY A 354 -24.62 -4.00 -37.22
C GLY A 354 -25.64 -5.13 -37.08
N ALA A 355 -25.18 -6.34 -36.73
CA ALA A 355 -26.07 -7.48 -36.47
C ALA A 355 -26.96 -7.25 -35.24
N GLY A 356 -26.41 -6.66 -34.16
CA GLY A 356 -27.17 -6.31 -32.96
C GLY A 356 -28.26 -5.27 -33.22
N ALA A 357 -27.97 -4.23 -34.01
CA ALA A 357 -28.94 -3.19 -34.37
C ALA A 357 -30.06 -3.72 -35.30
N VAL A 358 -29.74 -4.62 -36.23
CA VAL A 358 -30.74 -5.27 -37.10
C VAL A 358 -31.59 -6.30 -36.33
N PHE A 359 -31.01 -6.97 -35.32
CA PHE A 359 -31.78 -7.86 -34.46
C PHE A 359 -32.73 -7.06 -33.55
N ALA A 360 -32.26 -5.95 -32.98
CA ALA A 360 -33.06 -5.06 -32.15
C ALA A 360 -34.22 -4.40 -32.93
N SER A 361 -34.03 -4.06 -34.21
CA SER A 361 -35.11 -3.49 -35.04
C SER A 361 -36.18 -4.49 -35.46
N LYS A 362 -35.93 -5.80 -35.29
CA LYS A 362 -36.88 -6.89 -35.57
C LYS A 362 -37.59 -7.42 -34.31
N LEU A 363 -37.26 -6.91 -33.13
CA LEU A 363 -38.01 -7.22 -31.92
C LEU A 363 -39.39 -6.55 -31.99
N PRO A 364 -40.48 -7.26 -31.65
CA PRO A 364 -41.81 -6.67 -31.63
C PRO A 364 -41.84 -5.52 -30.60
N LYS A 365 -42.31 -4.35 -31.03
CA LYS A 365 -42.51 -3.20 -30.16
C LYS A 365 -43.61 -3.54 -29.14
N GLU A 366 -43.36 -3.25 -27.86
CA GLU A 366 -44.39 -3.35 -26.82
C GLU A 366 -45.60 -2.47 -27.18
N PRO A 367 -46.84 -2.90 -26.88
CA PRO A 367 -48.02 -2.08 -27.09
C PRO A 367 -47.96 -0.87 -26.15
N GLU A 368 -48.22 0.33 -26.69
CA GLU A 368 -48.34 1.57 -25.92
C GLU A 368 -49.54 1.47 -24.95
N ASP A 369 -49.25 1.61 -23.65
CA ASP A 369 -50.27 1.74 -22.61
C ASP A 369 -50.97 3.11 -22.73
N GLU A 370 -52.12 3.15 -23.41
CA GLU A 370 -53.10 4.23 -23.26
C GLU A 370 -53.85 4.06 -21.91
N ASN A 371 -53.24 4.51 -20.80
CA ASN A 371 -53.91 5.11 -19.63
C ASN A 371 -52.93 5.30 -18.45
N LYS A 372 -52.40 6.52 -18.29
CA LYS A 372 -52.46 7.36 -17.07
C LYS A 372 -51.53 8.56 -17.14
#